data_AF-L0K2H9-F1
#
_entry.id   AF-L0K2H9-F1
#
_cell.length_a   1.000
_cell.length_b   1.000
_cell.length_c   1.000
_cell.angle_alpha   90.00
_cell.angle_beta   90.00
_cell.angle_gamma   90.00
#
_symmetry.space_group_name_H-M   'P 1'
#
loop_
_entity.id
_entity.type
_entity.pdbx_description
1 polymer ?
#
loop_
_entity_poly.entity_id
_entity_poly.type
_entity_poly.pdbx_seq_one_letter_code
_entity_poly.pdbx_strand_id
1 'polypeptide(L)'
;MVSSYFEIHNNATNSKHEYYTWLDFFQRLSTLGRFPKVTRSDSPEHAHDTIEKGVWSLQEQALIYEVDDPNYDELVGIPEDYIEKIRDWLYYEMSDENYRQMLETLDVFDRQSILIEARGEFDISGKNYGKNENRRGNIIQEGIYPSELLREVVPKDDLKDIVDRYGLDAHKLKTGEMVSAIIEYFELSQNTVEGEDEKIDLYLNSYEDIADGAVTEVPPQLQDLIDADDISDKLDILFEEATGEIFREVFNLEETNQLGQQATGVVADGEIEQNDQWLLWDNKRRRQGFSLGSDTRSKIKNYIDTKDQQHDVEWFLIIAPEFTDKAPANALQLEMQVGTDIRLVRAEDLTALAELWQENYAAEGRELPLSVFTGSKIFDVETAASLLETQFA
;
A
#
# COMPACT_ATOMS: atom_id res chain seq x y z
N MET A 1 0.09 6.31 -14.03
CA MET A 1 -1.35 6.61 -14.14
C MET A 1 -2.00 5.55 -13.27
N VAL A 2 -2.44 5.91 -12.07
CA VAL A 2 -2.93 4.95 -11.08
C VAL A 2 -4.27 4.41 -11.58
N SER A 3 -4.26 3.19 -12.09
CA SER A 3 -5.46 2.49 -12.53
C SER A 3 -6.14 1.89 -11.30
N SER A 4 -7.28 2.48 -10.94
CA SER A 4 -8.23 1.92 -9.98
C SER A 4 -8.57 0.47 -10.34
N TYR A 5 -8.55 -0.38 -9.33
CA TYR A 5 -8.55 -1.85 -9.35
C TYR A 5 -9.72 -2.56 -10.08
N PHE A 6 -10.65 -1.83 -10.70
CA PHE A 6 -11.80 -2.39 -11.43
C PHE A 6 -11.68 -2.35 -12.97
N GLU A 7 -10.52 -2.04 -13.54
CA GLU A 7 -10.34 -1.95 -15.01
C GLU A 7 -10.23 -3.29 -15.75
N ILE A 8 -10.62 -4.42 -15.16
CA ILE A 8 -10.61 -5.73 -15.85
C ILE A 8 -11.96 -6.37 -15.50
N HIS A 9 -12.81 -6.84 -16.42
CA HIS A 9 -12.93 -8.25 -16.83
C HIS A 9 -14.19 -8.38 -17.75
N ASN A 10 -14.07 -8.75 -19.03
CA ASN A 10 -15.21 -9.21 -19.86
C ASN A 10 -14.83 -10.15 -21.03
N ASN A 11 -15.47 -11.35 -21.03
CA ASN A 11 -15.85 -12.29 -22.13
C ASN A 11 -15.19 -13.69 -22.22
N ALA A 12 -16.01 -14.77 -22.03
CA ALA A 12 -16.50 -15.70 -23.08
C ALA A 12 -16.71 -17.18 -22.65
N THR A 13 -17.98 -17.57 -22.45
CA THR A 13 -18.64 -18.84 -22.84
C THR A 13 -17.82 -20.16 -22.88
N ASN A 14 -17.70 -20.90 -21.78
CA ASN A 14 -18.13 -22.31 -21.62
C ASN A 14 -17.84 -22.94 -20.24
N SER A 15 -17.32 -22.20 -19.27
CA SER A 15 -17.16 -22.66 -17.88
C SER A 15 -17.98 -21.83 -16.90
N LYS A 16 -18.39 -22.46 -15.77
CA LYS A 16 -19.25 -21.84 -14.75
C LYS A 16 -18.64 -20.61 -14.04
N HIS A 17 -17.37 -20.31 -14.27
CA HIS A 17 -16.70 -19.07 -13.85
C HIS A 17 -15.74 -18.55 -14.94
N GLU A 18 -16.21 -18.39 -16.16
CA GLU A 18 -15.59 -17.40 -17.04
C GLU A 18 -16.34 -16.09 -16.89
N TYR A 19 -15.84 -15.26 -15.98
CA TYR A 19 -16.18 -13.85 -15.76
C TYR A 19 -17.64 -13.64 -15.29
N TYR A 20 -17.85 -12.77 -14.30
CA TYR A 20 -19.20 -12.26 -14.08
C TYR A 20 -19.54 -11.39 -15.29
N THR A 21 -20.22 -11.98 -16.26
CA THR A 21 -20.85 -11.17 -17.29
C THR A 21 -21.89 -10.28 -16.62
N TRP A 22 -22.25 -9.17 -17.26
CA TRP A 22 -23.39 -8.38 -16.79
C TRP A 22 -24.64 -9.24 -16.53
N LEU A 23 -24.84 -10.31 -17.31
CA LEU A 23 -25.91 -11.28 -17.10
C LEU A 23 -25.86 -11.94 -15.72
N ASP A 24 -24.68 -12.28 -15.19
CA ASP A 24 -24.52 -12.93 -13.88
C ASP A 24 -24.76 -11.94 -12.73
N PHE A 25 -24.27 -10.71 -12.86
CA PHE A 25 -24.57 -9.62 -11.92
C PHE A 25 -26.09 -9.37 -11.82
N PHE A 26 -26.78 -9.28 -12.96
CA PHE A 26 -28.23 -9.08 -13.00
C PHE A 26 -29.04 -10.32 -12.56
N GLN A 27 -28.55 -11.53 -12.80
CA GLN A 27 -29.15 -12.75 -12.26
C GLN A 27 -29.07 -12.78 -10.73
N ARG A 28 -27.92 -12.38 -10.16
CA ARG A 28 -27.71 -12.32 -8.71
C ARG A 28 -28.58 -11.26 -8.02
N LEU A 29 -28.64 -10.04 -8.59
CA LEU A 29 -29.58 -9.00 -8.14
C LEU A 29 -31.05 -9.43 -8.24
N SER A 30 -31.40 -10.27 -9.21
CA SER A 30 -32.74 -10.87 -9.34
C SER A 30 -33.01 -11.93 -8.28
N THR A 31 -32.05 -12.81 -7.97
CA THR A 31 -32.19 -13.79 -6.87
C THR A 31 -32.35 -13.14 -5.49
N LEU A 32 -31.81 -11.93 -5.30
CA LEU A 32 -31.98 -11.11 -4.10
C LEU A 32 -33.27 -10.25 -4.12
N GLY A 33 -34.13 -10.43 -5.12
CA GLY A 33 -35.41 -9.72 -5.24
C GLY A 33 -35.28 -8.23 -5.53
N ARG A 34 -34.09 -7.77 -5.92
CA ARG A 34 -33.79 -6.36 -6.23
C ARG A 34 -33.99 -6.02 -7.72
N PHE A 35 -34.02 -7.03 -8.59
CA PHE A 35 -34.31 -6.88 -10.02
C PHE A 35 -35.24 -7.98 -10.61
N PRO A 36 -36.36 -8.38 -9.97
CA PRO A 36 -37.22 -9.42 -10.52
C PRO A 36 -38.00 -8.89 -11.74
N LYS A 37 -37.93 -9.61 -12.88
CA LYS A 37 -38.98 -9.47 -13.90
C LYS A 37 -40.29 -9.90 -13.27
N VAL A 38 -41.19 -8.94 -13.05
CA VAL A 38 -42.51 -9.23 -12.52
C VAL A 38 -43.29 -10.02 -13.57
N THR A 39 -43.47 -11.31 -13.29
CA THR A 39 -44.56 -12.21 -13.73
C THR A 39 -44.62 -12.64 -15.20
N ARG A 40 -44.25 -13.92 -15.47
CA ARG A 40 -45.05 -14.96 -16.17
C ARG A 40 -44.26 -16.13 -16.82
N SER A 41 -42.99 -16.38 -16.50
CA SER A 41 -42.35 -17.65 -16.91
C SER A 41 -41.56 -18.29 -15.78
N ASP A 42 -41.58 -19.62 -15.75
CA ASP A 42 -40.88 -20.48 -14.78
C ASP A 42 -39.34 -20.53 -15.02
N SER A 43 -38.79 -19.59 -15.79
CA SER A 43 -37.35 -19.35 -15.97
C SER A 43 -37.15 -17.90 -16.44
N PRO A 44 -36.69 -16.99 -15.58
CA PRO A 44 -36.45 -15.61 -15.94
C PRO A 44 -34.96 -15.40 -16.22
N GLU A 45 -34.47 -15.89 -17.36
CA GLU A 45 -33.22 -15.34 -17.89
C GLU A 45 -33.50 -13.89 -18.34
N HIS A 46 -32.69 -12.94 -17.89
CA HIS A 46 -32.83 -11.54 -18.30
C HIS A 46 -32.50 -11.40 -19.78
N ALA A 47 -33.27 -10.58 -20.50
CA ALA A 47 -32.92 -10.28 -21.88
C ALA A 47 -31.75 -9.28 -21.89
N HIS A 48 -30.81 -9.44 -22.81
CA HIS A 48 -29.62 -8.58 -22.97
C HIS A 48 -29.96 -7.08 -22.92
N ASP A 49 -31.00 -6.65 -23.62
CA ASP A 49 -31.49 -5.26 -23.62
C ASP A 49 -31.91 -4.71 -22.23
N THR A 50 -32.24 -5.59 -21.28
CA THR A 50 -32.61 -5.21 -19.90
C THR A 50 -31.37 -4.97 -19.06
N ILE A 51 -30.34 -5.77 -19.33
CA ILE A 51 -29.02 -5.68 -18.73
C ILE A 51 -28.32 -4.40 -19.19
N GLU A 52 -28.28 -4.14 -20.49
CA GLU A 52 -27.73 -2.89 -21.07
C GLU A 52 -28.38 -1.64 -20.47
N LYS A 53 -29.71 -1.65 -20.28
CA LYS A 53 -30.41 -0.52 -19.63
C LYS A 53 -30.05 -0.34 -18.16
N GLY A 54 -29.77 -1.45 -17.47
CA GLY A 54 -29.31 -1.40 -16.08
C GLY A 54 -27.90 -0.83 -15.99
N VAL A 55 -27.00 -1.24 -16.88
CA VAL A 55 -25.64 -0.68 -17.01
C VAL A 55 -25.71 0.81 -17.30
N TRP A 56 -26.50 1.20 -18.30
CA TRP A 56 -26.67 2.61 -18.66
C TRP A 56 -27.22 3.45 -17.49
N SER A 57 -28.17 2.91 -16.73
CA SER A 57 -28.70 3.59 -15.53
C SER A 57 -27.67 3.73 -14.40
N LEU A 58 -26.77 2.75 -14.23
CA LEU A 58 -25.67 2.83 -13.27
C LEU A 58 -24.60 3.83 -13.72
N GLN A 59 -24.31 3.89 -15.02
CA GLN A 59 -23.42 4.90 -15.62
C GLN A 59 -24.00 6.32 -15.49
N GLU A 60 -25.29 6.52 -15.75
CA GLU A 60 -25.97 7.82 -15.55
C GLU A 60 -25.91 8.30 -14.09
N GLN A 61 -25.83 7.37 -13.14
CA GLN A 61 -25.70 7.64 -11.70
C GLN A 61 -24.24 7.77 -11.25
N ALA A 62 -23.27 7.67 -12.17
CA ALA A 62 -21.83 7.67 -11.89
C ALA A 62 -21.39 6.61 -10.88
N LEU A 63 -22.11 5.49 -10.80
CA LEU A 63 -21.76 4.36 -9.93
C LEU A 63 -20.77 3.42 -10.61
N ILE A 64 -20.75 3.43 -11.94
CA ILE A 64 -19.84 2.66 -12.78
C ILE A 64 -19.43 3.52 -14.00
N TYR A 65 -18.28 3.28 -14.60
CA TYR A 65 -17.78 4.00 -15.79
C TYR A 65 -17.21 3.04 -16.81
N GLU A 66 -17.29 3.38 -18.10
CA GLU A 66 -16.66 2.58 -19.15
C GLU A 66 -15.14 2.84 -19.20
N VAL A 67 -14.36 1.79 -19.37
CA VAL A 67 -12.90 1.81 -19.45
C VAL A 67 -12.50 1.35 -20.83
N ASP A 68 -11.61 2.11 -21.48
CA ASP A 68 -11.13 1.83 -22.83
C ASP A 68 -9.75 1.17 -22.72
N ASP A 69 -9.72 -0.18 -22.67
CA ASP A 69 -8.47 -0.97 -22.66
C ASP A 69 -8.29 -1.69 -24.01
N PRO A 70 -7.12 -1.59 -24.65
CA PRO A 70 -6.86 -2.21 -25.96
C PRO A 70 -6.86 -3.75 -25.97
N ASN A 71 -6.87 -4.41 -24.81
CA ASN A 71 -6.89 -5.86 -24.66
C ASN A 71 -8.29 -6.44 -24.39
N TYR A 72 -9.30 -5.61 -24.10
CA TYR A 72 -10.63 -6.07 -23.70
C TYR A 72 -11.75 -5.27 -24.39
N ASP A 73 -12.75 -5.97 -24.92
CA ASP A 73 -13.75 -5.39 -25.84
C ASP A 73 -14.90 -4.62 -25.16
N GLU A 74 -14.93 -4.44 -23.83
CA GLU A 74 -15.93 -3.60 -23.11
C GLU A 74 -15.66 -3.72 -21.59
N LEU A 75 -15.09 -2.69 -20.95
CA LEU A 75 -14.79 -2.72 -19.51
C LEU A 75 -15.62 -1.70 -18.75
N VAL A 76 -15.95 -2.01 -17.51
CA VAL A 76 -16.66 -1.07 -16.64
C VAL A 76 -16.02 -1.04 -15.25
N GLY A 77 -15.44 0.10 -14.89
CA GLY A 77 -14.84 0.37 -13.60
C GLY A 77 -15.85 0.88 -12.56
N ILE A 78 -15.51 0.70 -11.28
CA ILE A 78 -16.23 1.24 -10.12
C ILE A 78 -15.32 2.29 -9.46
N PRO A 79 -15.81 3.51 -9.16
CA PRO A 79 -15.00 4.51 -8.47
C PRO A 79 -14.54 4.05 -7.09
N GLU A 80 -13.30 4.38 -6.72
CA GLU A 80 -12.65 3.93 -5.48
C GLU A 80 -13.45 4.29 -4.21
N ASP A 81 -14.00 5.50 -4.18
CA ASP A 81 -14.87 6.01 -3.11
C ASP A 81 -16.12 5.16 -2.81
N TYR A 82 -16.52 4.32 -3.76
CA TYR A 82 -17.70 3.45 -3.64
C TYR A 82 -17.34 1.99 -3.36
N ILE A 83 -16.06 1.61 -3.39
CA ILE A 83 -15.62 0.22 -3.26
C ILE A 83 -16.11 -0.37 -1.94
N GLU A 84 -15.85 0.29 -0.81
CA GLU A 84 -16.29 -0.21 0.50
C GLU A 84 -17.82 -0.40 0.58
N LYS A 85 -18.59 0.49 -0.05
CA LYS A 85 -20.05 0.48 0.00
C LYS A 85 -20.66 -0.58 -0.93
N ILE A 86 -19.98 -0.88 -2.03
CA ILE A 86 -20.44 -1.82 -3.05
C ILE A 86 -19.93 -3.24 -2.75
N ARG A 87 -18.79 -3.40 -2.08
CA ARG A 87 -18.20 -4.70 -1.67
C ARG A 87 -19.20 -5.54 -0.87
N ASP A 88 -19.93 -4.91 0.06
CA ASP A 88 -21.02 -5.53 0.83
C ASP A 88 -22.16 -6.09 -0.04
N TRP A 89 -22.35 -5.55 -1.25
CA TRP A 89 -23.44 -5.92 -2.15
C TRP A 89 -23.00 -6.93 -3.20
N LEU A 90 -21.72 -6.94 -3.57
CA LEU A 90 -21.16 -7.77 -4.63
C LEU A 90 -20.70 -9.15 -4.17
N TYR A 91 -20.59 -9.42 -2.85
CA TYR A 91 -20.03 -10.68 -2.32
C TYR A 91 -18.70 -11.01 -3.03
N TYR A 92 -17.82 -10.02 -3.06
CA TYR A 92 -16.47 -10.10 -3.59
C TYR A 92 -15.49 -10.20 -2.43
N GLU A 93 -14.52 -11.12 -2.53
CA GLU A 93 -13.50 -11.33 -1.49
C GLU A 93 -12.09 -11.05 -1.99
N MET A 94 -11.76 -11.47 -3.21
CA MET A 94 -10.41 -11.37 -3.79
C MET A 94 -10.47 -11.59 -5.32
N SER A 95 -9.49 -11.06 -6.06
CA SER A 95 -9.38 -11.31 -7.50
C SER A 95 -8.87 -12.74 -7.78
N ASP A 96 -9.16 -13.30 -8.95
CA ASP A 96 -8.70 -14.65 -9.30
C ASP A 96 -7.17 -14.74 -9.36
N GLU A 97 -6.49 -13.65 -9.72
CA GLU A 97 -5.03 -13.60 -9.78
C GLU A 97 -4.44 -13.58 -8.36
N ASN A 98 -4.95 -12.71 -7.50
CA ASN A 98 -4.52 -12.66 -6.10
C ASN A 98 -4.85 -13.96 -5.37
N TYR A 99 -5.97 -14.59 -5.72
CA TYR A 99 -6.33 -15.89 -5.17
C TYR A 99 -5.38 -16.98 -5.65
N ARG A 100 -5.00 -16.97 -6.93
CA ARG A 100 -3.95 -17.86 -7.45
C ARG A 100 -2.65 -17.67 -6.70
N GLN A 101 -2.21 -16.44 -6.53
CA GLN A 101 -0.99 -16.13 -5.82
C GLN A 101 -1.08 -16.58 -4.35
N MET A 102 -2.17 -16.29 -3.64
CA MET A 102 -2.41 -16.79 -2.28
C MET A 102 -2.25 -18.31 -2.21
N LEU A 103 -2.88 -19.04 -3.13
CA LEU A 103 -2.78 -20.50 -3.16
C LEU A 103 -1.35 -20.99 -3.44
N GLU A 104 -0.58 -20.25 -4.22
CA GLU A 104 0.81 -20.57 -4.56
C GLU A 104 1.81 -20.23 -3.47
N THR A 105 1.61 -19.11 -2.78
CA THR A 105 2.48 -18.59 -1.71
C THR A 105 2.28 -19.33 -0.40
N LEU A 106 1.05 -19.75 -0.07
CA LEU A 106 0.79 -20.41 1.20
C LEU A 106 1.18 -21.90 1.17
N ASP A 107 2.21 -22.27 1.94
CA ASP A 107 2.73 -23.64 2.10
C ASP A 107 1.63 -24.68 2.43
N VAL A 108 0.57 -24.25 3.10
CA VAL A 108 -0.61 -25.07 3.42
C VAL A 108 -1.17 -25.77 2.19
N PHE A 109 -1.15 -25.09 1.04
CA PHE A 109 -1.67 -25.56 -0.25
C PHE A 109 -0.63 -26.31 -1.08
N ASP A 110 0.63 -26.40 -0.64
CA ASP A 110 1.56 -27.41 -1.17
C ASP A 110 1.25 -28.81 -0.65
N ARG A 111 0.50 -28.90 0.46
CA ARG A 111 0.09 -30.18 1.03
C ARG A 111 -1.03 -30.78 0.20
N GLN A 112 -0.70 -31.83 -0.54
CA GLN A 112 -1.65 -32.56 -1.39
C GLN A 112 -2.93 -33.00 -0.64
N SER A 113 -2.84 -33.29 0.66
CA SER A 113 -4.01 -33.65 1.48
C SER A 113 -5.05 -32.55 1.53
N ILE A 114 -4.64 -31.29 1.71
CA ILE A 114 -5.52 -30.12 1.80
C ILE A 114 -6.24 -29.91 0.46
N LEU A 115 -5.51 -29.98 -0.66
CA LEU A 115 -6.10 -29.82 -1.99
C LEU A 115 -7.06 -30.96 -2.36
N ILE A 116 -6.83 -32.18 -1.84
CA ILE A 116 -7.76 -33.30 -2.01
C ILE A 116 -9.01 -33.10 -1.16
N GLU A 117 -8.86 -32.61 0.07
CA GLU A 117 -9.96 -32.30 0.98
C GLU A 117 -10.86 -31.21 0.41
N ALA A 118 -10.29 -30.10 -0.08
CA ALA A 118 -11.02 -29.02 -0.74
C ALA A 118 -11.89 -29.55 -1.89
N ARG A 119 -11.32 -30.44 -2.70
CA ARG A 119 -12.06 -31.07 -3.78
C ARG A 119 -13.21 -31.94 -3.30
N GLY A 120 -13.03 -32.67 -2.21
CA GLY A 120 -14.08 -33.50 -1.62
C GLY A 120 -15.22 -32.66 -1.05
N GLU A 121 -14.87 -31.57 -0.36
CA GLU A 121 -15.84 -30.67 0.27
C GLU A 121 -16.66 -29.89 -0.76
N PHE A 122 -16.03 -29.40 -1.83
CA PHE A 122 -16.67 -28.53 -2.83
C PHE A 122 -17.07 -29.24 -4.14
N ASP A 123 -16.99 -30.58 -4.21
CA ASP A 123 -17.36 -31.40 -5.39
C ASP A 123 -16.69 -30.95 -6.71
N ILE A 124 -15.39 -30.59 -6.66
CA ILE A 124 -14.65 -30.04 -7.81
C ILE A 124 -14.49 -31.09 -8.92
N SER A 125 -14.99 -30.76 -10.10
CA SER A 125 -15.18 -31.68 -11.24
C SER A 125 -14.05 -31.60 -12.29
N GLY A 126 -12.80 -31.49 -11.86
CA GLY A 126 -11.61 -31.39 -12.74
C GLY A 126 -10.91 -32.72 -13.09
N LYS A 127 -10.11 -32.73 -14.17
CA LYS A 127 -9.27 -33.90 -14.55
C LYS A 127 -8.19 -34.17 -13.50
N ASN A 128 -8.05 -35.45 -13.14
CA ASN A 128 -7.27 -35.99 -12.01
C ASN A 128 -5.74 -36.04 -12.13
N TYR A 129 -5.14 -35.59 -13.24
CA TYR A 129 -3.70 -35.80 -13.47
C TYR A 129 -2.93 -34.49 -13.49
N GLY A 130 -2.09 -34.25 -12.49
CA GLY A 130 -1.18 -33.12 -12.47
C GLY A 130 -0.71 -32.66 -11.09
N LYS A 131 0.34 -31.83 -11.11
CA LYS A 131 0.98 -31.14 -9.98
C LYS A 131 -0.03 -30.29 -9.20
N ASN A 132 0.32 -29.86 -7.98
CA ASN A 132 -0.53 -29.01 -7.13
C ASN A 132 -1.07 -27.77 -7.86
N GLU A 133 -0.28 -27.22 -8.78
CA GLU A 133 -0.66 -26.16 -9.74
C GLU A 133 -2.02 -26.40 -10.41
N ASN A 134 -2.25 -27.58 -11.00
CA ASN A 134 -3.53 -27.91 -11.64
C ASN A 134 -4.69 -27.98 -10.65
N ARG A 135 -4.42 -28.36 -9.39
CA ARG A 135 -5.46 -28.43 -8.36
C ARG A 135 -5.84 -27.04 -7.86
N ARG A 136 -4.85 -26.15 -7.67
CA ARG A 136 -5.08 -24.73 -7.36
C ARG A 136 -5.90 -24.06 -8.45
N GLY A 137 -5.52 -24.27 -9.72
CA GLY A 137 -6.28 -23.76 -10.87
C GLY A 137 -7.73 -24.24 -10.89
N ASN A 138 -8.00 -25.52 -10.59
CA ASN A 138 -9.36 -26.03 -10.54
C ASN A 138 -10.20 -25.44 -9.38
N ILE A 139 -9.58 -25.11 -8.24
CA ILE A 139 -10.27 -24.46 -7.11
C ILE A 139 -10.81 -23.09 -7.54
N ILE A 140 -9.97 -22.31 -8.23
CA ILE A 140 -10.34 -20.99 -8.76
C ILE A 140 -11.40 -21.11 -9.85
N GLN A 141 -11.24 -22.04 -10.80
CA GLN A 141 -12.20 -22.25 -11.90
C GLN A 141 -13.60 -22.69 -11.44
N GLU A 142 -13.72 -23.36 -10.29
CA GLU A 142 -15.03 -23.72 -9.73
C GLU A 142 -15.64 -22.57 -8.91
N GLY A 143 -14.92 -21.45 -8.73
CA GLY A 143 -15.39 -20.23 -8.07
C GLY A 143 -15.62 -20.38 -6.57
N ILE A 144 -14.79 -21.20 -5.92
CA ILE A 144 -14.85 -21.39 -4.47
C ILE A 144 -14.32 -20.14 -3.79
N TYR A 145 -15.12 -19.52 -2.92
CA TYR A 145 -14.70 -18.33 -2.20
C TYR A 145 -13.47 -18.58 -1.33
N PRO A 146 -12.47 -17.68 -1.31
CA PRO A 146 -11.33 -17.77 -0.41
C PRO A 146 -11.74 -18.01 1.05
N SER A 147 -12.79 -17.35 1.54
CA SER A 147 -13.25 -17.51 2.92
C SER A 147 -13.89 -18.86 3.21
N GLU A 148 -14.52 -19.48 2.21
CA GLU A 148 -15.04 -20.84 2.31
C GLU A 148 -13.89 -21.85 2.30
N LEU A 149 -12.95 -21.71 1.36
CA LEU A 149 -11.78 -22.59 1.29
C LEU A 149 -10.95 -22.54 2.58
N LEU A 150 -10.61 -21.35 3.05
CA LEU A 150 -9.79 -21.18 4.26
C LEU A 150 -10.52 -21.68 5.51
N ARG A 151 -11.85 -21.50 5.59
CA ARG A 151 -12.62 -21.89 6.77
C ARG A 151 -12.86 -23.40 6.85
N GLU A 152 -13.20 -24.03 5.73
CA GLU A 152 -13.64 -25.42 5.71
C GLU A 152 -12.48 -26.40 5.59
N VAL A 153 -11.37 -25.99 4.95
CA VAL A 153 -10.31 -26.93 4.56
C VAL A 153 -8.97 -26.65 5.24
N VAL A 154 -8.71 -25.42 5.68
CA VAL A 154 -7.44 -25.10 6.34
C VAL A 154 -7.58 -25.29 7.85
N PRO A 155 -6.74 -26.14 8.46
CA PRO A 155 -6.75 -26.32 9.91
C PRO A 155 -6.47 -25.01 10.64
N LYS A 156 -7.14 -24.82 11.79
CA LYS A 156 -7.02 -23.59 12.57
C LYS A 156 -5.58 -23.25 12.97
N ASP A 157 -4.75 -24.24 13.27
CA ASP A 157 -3.37 -23.97 13.64
C ASP A 157 -2.54 -23.50 12.44
N ASP A 158 -2.80 -24.00 11.23
CA ASP A 158 -2.19 -23.46 10.02
C ASP A 158 -2.67 -22.03 9.74
N LEU A 159 -3.96 -21.72 9.97
CA LEU A 159 -4.45 -20.32 9.86
C LEU A 159 -3.71 -19.38 10.81
N LYS A 160 -3.40 -19.82 12.04
CA LYS A 160 -2.59 -19.01 12.97
C LYS A 160 -1.17 -18.85 12.47
N ASP A 161 -0.54 -19.93 12.03
CA ASP A 161 0.84 -19.89 11.53
C ASP A 161 0.97 -18.96 10.32
N ILE A 162 -0.05 -18.92 9.46
CA ILE A 162 -0.15 -17.97 8.34
C ILE A 162 -0.24 -16.54 8.88
N VAL A 163 -1.21 -16.26 9.75
CA VAL A 163 -1.44 -14.91 10.32
C VAL A 163 -0.20 -14.41 11.08
N ASP A 164 0.41 -15.24 11.92
CA ASP A 164 1.62 -14.91 12.66
C ASP A 164 2.82 -14.66 11.72
N ARG A 165 2.95 -15.44 10.63
CA ARG A 165 4.02 -15.25 9.62
C ARG A 165 3.90 -13.88 8.93
N TYR A 166 2.68 -13.45 8.65
CA TYR A 166 2.43 -12.16 8.01
C TYR A 166 2.25 -11.02 9.04
N GLY A 167 2.75 -11.21 10.27
CA GLY A 167 2.89 -10.14 11.25
C GLY A 167 1.59 -9.67 11.91
N LEU A 168 0.52 -10.45 11.76
CA LEU A 168 -0.78 -10.21 12.39
C LEU A 168 -0.84 -10.99 13.72
N ASP A 169 -1.45 -10.43 14.78
CA ASP A 169 -1.53 -11.11 16.09
C ASP A 169 -2.62 -12.21 16.13
N ALA A 170 -2.28 -13.43 15.71
CA ALA A 170 -3.24 -14.54 15.62
C ALA A 170 -3.85 -14.94 16.98
N HIS A 171 -3.17 -14.63 18.09
CA HIS A 171 -3.65 -14.98 19.43
C HIS A 171 -4.84 -14.14 19.89
N LYS A 172 -5.04 -12.96 19.29
CA LYS A 172 -6.18 -12.09 19.58
C LYS A 172 -7.38 -12.32 18.65
N LEU A 173 -7.19 -13.05 17.56
CA LEU A 173 -8.17 -13.20 16.50
C LEU A 173 -8.97 -14.51 16.60
N LYS A 174 -10.26 -14.44 16.28
CA LYS A 174 -11.11 -15.61 16.03
C LYS A 174 -10.85 -16.17 14.64
N THR A 175 -11.25 -17.42 14.38
CA THR A 175 -11.05 -18.06 13.07
C THR A 175 -11.60 -17.24 11.90
N GLY A 176 -12.79 -16.65 12.03
CA GLY A 176 -13.33 -15.78 10.98
C GLY A 176 -12.49 -14.53 10.75
N GLU A 177 -11.97 -13.93 11.81
CA GLU A 177 -11.13 -12.72 11.74
C GLU A 177 -9.76 -13.05 11.12
N MET A 178 -9.18 -14.22 11.44
CA MET A 178 -7.96 -14.73 10.78
C MET A 178 -8.17 -14.96 9.28
N VAL A 179 -9.30 -15.56 8.89
CA VAL A 179 -9.63 -15.76 7.47
C VAL A 179 -9.77 -14.42 6.73
N SER A 180 -10.49 -13.46 7.32
CA SER A 180 -10.61 -12.12 6.74
C SER A 180 -9.26 -11.43 6.58
N ALA A 181 -8.39 -11.51 7.60
CA ALA A 181 -7.09 -10.87 7.54
C ALA A 181 -6.15 -11.51 6.50
N ILE A 182 -6.21 -12.83 6.29
CA ILE A 182 -5.47 -13.50 5.21
C ILE A 182 -5.97 -13.03 3.85
N ILE A 183 -7.29 -12.96 3.65
CA ILE A 183 -7.88 -12.52 2.38
C ILE A 183 -7.49 -11.07 2.10
N GLU A 184 -7.63 -10.20 3.10
CA GLU A 184 -7.25 -8.79 3.01
C GLU A 184 -5.76 -8.64 2.72
N TYR A 185 -4.89 -9.39 3.40
CA TYR A 185 -3.45 -9.41 3.14
C TYR A 185 -3.18 -9.70 1.66
N PHE A 186 -3.68 -10.82 1.12
CA PHE A 186 -3.36 -11.22 -0.25
C PHE A 186 -4.01 -10.32 -1.29
N GLU A 187 -5.22 -9.81 -1.03
CA GLU A 187 -5.87 -8.86 -1.92
C GLU A 187 -5.12 -7.53 -1.98
N LEU A 188 -4.59 -7.07 -0.85
CA LEU A 188 -3.81 -5.84 -0.75
C LEU A 188 -2.38 -6.01 -1.26
N SER A 189 -1.74 -7.15 -0.99
CA SER A 189 -0.34 -7.47 -1.34
C SER A 189 -0.04 -7.48 -2.84
N GLN A 190 -1.08 -7.46 -3.67
CA GLN A 190 -0.99 -7.45 -5.13
C GLN A 190 -1.23 -6.08 -5.77
N ASN A 191 -1.16 -5.01 -4.99
CA ASN A 191 -0.52 -3.78 -5.49
C ASN A 191 0.99 -4.04 -5.73
N THR A 192 1.31 -5.10 -6.47
CA THR A 192 2.66 -5.55 -6.76
C THR A 192 3.27 -4.51 -7.67
N VAL A 193 4.30 -3.89 -7.13
CA VAL A 193 5.25 -3.00 -7.77
C VAL A 193 5.89 -3.69 -8.98
N GLU A 194 5.31 -3.54 -10.17
CA GLU A 194 5.89 -3.92 -11.46
C GLU A 194 6.83 -2.83 -12.03
N GLY A 195 7.13 -1.77 -11.27
CA GLY A 195 8.10 -0.74 -11.64
C GLY A 195 8.54 0.15 -10.48
N GLU A 196 9.65 0.89 -10.62
CA GLU A 196 10.16 1.83 -9.60
C GLU A 196 9.09 2.86 -9.20
N ASP A 197 8.31 3.37 -10.16
CA ASP A 197 7.21 4.32 -9.92
C ASP A 197 6.15 3.77 -8.95
N GLU A 198 5.79 2.49 -9.07
CA GLU A 198 4.77 1.86 -8.22
C GLU A 198 5.28 1.64 -6.79
N LYS A 199 6.60 1.49 -6.61
CA LYS A 199 7.25 1.39 -5.30
C LYS A 199 7.11 2.71 -4.56
N ILE A 200 7.34 3.80 -5.28
CA ILE A 200 7.25 5.16 -4.77
C ILE A 200 5.82 5.51 -4.40
N ASP A 201 4.85 5.22 -5.27
CA ASP A 201 3.43 5.41 -4.98
C ASP A 201 3.03 4.63 -3.72
N LEU A 202 3.49 3.38 -3.60
CA LEU A 202 3.21 2.56 -2.42
C LEU A 202 3.83 3.15 -1.14
N TYR A 203 5.07 3.64 -1.21
CA TYR A 203 5.69 4.32 -0.07
C TYR A 203 4.95 5.57 0.32
N LEU A 204 4.57 6.43 -0.63
CA LEU A 204 3.81 7.66 -0.34
C LEU A 204 2.47 7.34 0.32
N ASN A 205 1.73 6.38 -0.22
CA ASN A 205 0.42 5.96 0.31
C ASN A 205 0.50 5.36 1.71
N SER A 206 1.63 4.74 2.07
CA SER A 206 1.82 4.08 3.36
C SER A 206 2.70 4.88 4.32
N TYR A 207 3.20 6.04 3.92
CA TYR A 207 4.31 6.73 4.61
C TYR A 207 3.94 7.14 6.04
N GLU A 208 2.74 7.70 6.21
CA GLU A 208 2.23 8.11 7.52
C GLU A 208 1.99 6.92 8.45
N ASP A 209 1.45 5.81 7.92
CA ASP A 209 1.22 4.58 8.67
C ASP A 209 2.53 3.93 9.13
N ILE A 210 3.54 3.90 8.25
CA ILE A 210 4.89 3.43 8.58
C ILE A 210 5.49 4.30 9.70
N ALA A 211 5.32 5.62 9.62
CA ALA A 211 5.81 6.57 10.61
C ALA A 211 5.08 6.48 11.97
N ASP A 212 3.80 6.08 11.99
CA ASP A 212 3.03 5.95 13.22
C ASP A 212 3.49 4.74 14.04
N GLY A 213 4.01 5.01 15.24
CA GLY A 213 4.39 3.99 16.21
C GLY A 213 3.22 3.19 16.81
N ALA A 214 1.97 3.52 16.49
CA ALA A 214 0.79 2.75 16.86
C ALA A 214 0.54 1.56 15.94
N VAL A 215 0.97 1.64 14.68
CA VAL A 215 0.94 0.53 13.73
C VAL A 215 1.85 -0.57 14.28
N THR A 216 1.41 -1.82 14.26
CA THR A 216 2.22 -2.94 14.76
C THR A 216 2.29 -4.09 13.76
N GLU A 217 1.84 -3.82 12.56
CA GLU A 217 1.73 -4.77 11.46
C GLU A 217 2.32 -4.07 10.24
N VAL A 218 3.10 -4.78 9.45
CA VAL A 218 3.69 -4.21 8.23
C VAL A 218 2.59 -4.19 7.17
N PRO A 219 2.39 -3.08 6.45
CA PRO A 219 1.47 -3.07 5.31
C PRO A 219 1.78 -4.26 4.40
N PRO A 220 0.77 -5.10 4.05
CA PRO A 220 0.97 -6.33 3.30
C PRO A 220 1.88 -6.18 2.07
N GLN A 221 1.74 -5.06 1.36
CA GLN A 221 2.47 -4.70 0.16
C GLN A 221 3.96 -4.46 0.38
N LEU A 222 4.36 -4.09 1.61
CA LEU A 222 5.73 -3.74 1.98
C LEU A 222 6.43 -4.87 2.73
N GLN A 223 5.73 -5.96 3.01
CA GLN A 223 6.21 -7.00 3.91
C GLN A 223 7.42 -7.76 3.35
N ASP A 224 7.50 -7.90 2.03
CA ASP A 224 8.59 -8.61 1.34
C ASP A 224 9.77 -7.71 0.93
N LEU A 225 9.65 -6.38 1.11
CA LEU A 225 10.72 -5.44 0.73
C LEU A 225 11.94 -5.51 1.66
N ILE A 226 11.72 -5.85 2.93
CA ILE A 226 12.77 -5.83 3.96
C ILE A 226 12.92 -7.20 4.62
N ASP A 227 14.14 -7.67 4.77
CA ASP A 227 14.47 -8.90 5.50
C ASP A 227 14.89 -8.56 6.94
N ALA A 228 13.91 -8.49 7.85
CA ALA A 228 14.11 -8.22 9.27
C ALA A 228 13.18 -9.09 10.13
N ASP A 229 13.73 -9.67 11.20
CA ASP A 229 13.06 -10.64 12.07
C ASP A 229 12.02 -9.99 13.02
N ASP A 230 12.24 -8.73 13.44
CA ASP A 230 11.34 -8.00 14.34
C ASP A 230 10.50 -6.97 13.55
N ILE A 231 9.20 -6.93 13.82
CA ILE A 231 8.25 -6.06 13.11
C ILE A 231 8.54 -4.57 13.38
N SER A 232 8.95 -4.22 14.60
CA SER A 232 9.29 -2.82 14.91
C SER A 232 10.54 -2.40 14.15
N ASP A 233 11.57 -3.25 14.13
CA ASP A 233 12.79 -2.99 13.37
C ASP A 233 12.48 -2.91 11.87
N LYS A 234 11.64 -3.80 11.34
CA LYS A 234 11.18 -3.75 9.94
C LYS A 234 10.49 -2.44 9.59
N LEU A 235 9.60 -1.95 10.45
CA LEU A 235 8.91 -0.66 10.24
C LEU A 235 9.85 0.54 10.35
N ASP A 236 10.83 0.50 11.27
CA ASP A 236 11.85 1.54 11.37
C ASP A 236 12.70 1.60 10.08
N ILE A 237 13.14 0.44 9.58
CA ILE A 237 13.90 0.35 8.32
C ILE A 237 13.05 0.79 7.13
N LEU A 238 11.77 0.40 7.07
CA LEU A 238 10.84 0.86 6.01
C LEU A 238 10.66 2.37 6.04
N PHE A 239 10.63 2.99 7.22
CA PHE A 239 10.50 4.43 7.33
C PHE A 239 11.72 5.15 6.75
N GLU A 240 12.92 4.70 7.12
CA GLU A 240 14.18 5.22 6.58
C GLU A 240 14.30 4.98 5.07
N GLU A 241 13.89 3.80 4.59
CA GLU A 241 13.94 3.46 3.17
C GLU A 241 13.00 4.36 2.36
N ALA A 242 11.73 4.43 2.77
CA ALA A 242 10.72 5.27 2.13
C ALA A 242 11.15 6.74 2.04
N THR A 243 11.75 7.29 3.11
CA THR A 243 12.28 8.66 3.09
C THR A 243 13.38 8.84 2.05
N GLY A 244 14.35 7.93 1.98
CA GLY A 244 15.42 8.02 1.01
C GLY A 244 14.92 7.89 -0.43
N GLU A 245 13.94 7.03 -0.67
CA GLU A 245 13.34 6.83 -1.99
C GLU A 245 12.49 8.04 -2.42
N ILE A 246 11.76 8.68 -1.50
CA ILE A 246 11.08 9.97 -1.76
C ILE A 246 12.11 11.05 -2.15
N PHE A 247 13.22 11.17 -1.42
CA PHE A 247 14.27 12.13 -1.79
C PHE A 247 14.87 11.83 -3.16
N ARG A 248 15.19 10.57 -3.44
CA ARG A 248 15.84 10.19 -4.69
C ARG A 248 14.91 10.31 -5.90
N GLU A 249 13.76 9.65 -5.85
CA GLU A 249 12.90 9.43 -7.01
C GLU A 249 11.82 10.51 -7.14
N VAL A 250 11.21 10.97 -6.04
CA VAL A 250 10.17 12.00 -6.12
C VAL A 250 10.79 13.37 -6.31
N PHE A 251 11.79 13.70 -5.49
CA PHE A 251 12.45 15.01 -5.51
C PHE A 251 13.62 15.10 -6.50
N ASN A 252 13.91 14.03 -7.24
CA ASN A 252 15.02 13.90 -8.19
C ASN A 252 16.39 14.24 -7.58
N LEU A 253 16.64 13.88 -6.31
CA LEU A 253 17.92 14.14 -5.64
C LEU A 253 18.81 12.91 -5.75
N GLU A 254 19.49 12.74 -6.89
CA GLU A 254 20.28 11.54 -7.21
C GLU A 254 21.40 11.26 -6.17
N GLU A 255 21.98 12.31 -5.58
CA GLU A 255 23.05 12.22 -4.57
C GLU A 255 22.52 11.91 -3.15
N THR A 256 21.38 11.22 -3.05
CA THR A 256 20.76 10.76 -1.80
C THR A 256 21.36 9.42 -1.36
N ASN A 257 22.01 9.42 -0.20
CA ASN A 257 22.68 8.25 0.38
C ASN A 257 22.04 7.83 1.71
N GLN A 258 21.65 6.57 1.82
CA GLN A 258 21.22 5.96 3.09
C GLN A 258 22.43 5.45 3.86
N LEU A 259 22.54 5.85 5.13
CA LEU A 259 23.70 5.55 5.97
C LEU A 259 23.37 4.51 7.05
N GLY A 260 22.17 4.59 7.64
CA GLY A 260 21.75 3.79 8.81
C GLY A 260 21.88 2.28 8.62
N GLN A 261 21.60 1.78 7.41
CA GLN A 261 21.60 0.34 7.12
C GLN A 261 22.99 -0.27 6.88
N GLN A 262 24.00 0.52 6.51
CA GLN A 262 25.32 0.01 6.09
C GLN A 262 26.49 0.46 6.97
N ALA A 263 26.27 1.36 7.92
CA ALA A 263 27.35 1.99 8.67
C ALA A 263 27.75 1.23 9.95
N THR A 264 29.06 1.02 10.12
CA THR A 264 29.64 0.70 11.43
C THR A 264 29.91 2.00 12.20
N GLY A 265 28.91 2.56 12.88
CA GLY A 265 29.08 3.82 13.61
C GLY A 265 27.80 4.48 14.11
N VAL A 266 27.95 5.70 14.64
CA VAL A 266 26.84 6.60 15.04
C VAL A 266 26.68 7.59 13.89
N VAL A 267 25.82 7.25 12.92
CA VAL A 267 25.50 8.05 11.74
C VAL A 267 24.03 8.46 11.76
N ALA A 268 23.68 9.48 10.98
CA ALA A 268 22.29 9.82 10.66
C ALA A 268 21.66 8.72 9.78
N ASP A 269 20.35 8.77 9.55
CA ASP A 269 19.67 7.75 8.76
C ASP A 269 20.00 7.90 7.27
N GLY A 270 20.17 9.15 6.80
CA GLY A 270 20.80 9.43 5.52
C GLY A 270 21.27 10.88 5.30
N GLU A 271 21.79 11.12 4.10
CA GLU A 271 22.36 12.39 3.67
C GLU A 271 22.11 12.71 2.18
N ILE A 272 22.04 13.99 1.84
CA ILE A 272 21.89 14.51 0.47
C ILE A 272 22.92 15.61 0.25
N GLU A 273 23.59 15.59 -0.90
CA GLU A 273 24.43 16.69 -1.37
C GLU A 273 23.72 17.44 -2.51
N GLN A 274 23.63 18.76 -2.40
CA GLN A 274 23.18 19.62 -3.50
C GLN A 274 23.99 20.93 -3.48
N ASN A 275 24.66 21.24 -4.59
CA ASN A 275 25.48 22.45 -4.74
C ASN A 275 26.54 22.63 -3.62
N ASP A 276 27.28 21.57 -3.29
CA ASP A 276 28.27 21.52 -2.19
C ASP A 276 27.70 21.76 -0.78
N GLN A 277 26.37 21.83 -0.63
CA GLN A 277 25.68 21.92 0.65
C GLN A 277 25.06 20.58 1.03
N TRP A 278 25.13 20.25 2.31
CA TRP A 278 24.69 18.95 2.80
C TRP A 278 23.45 19.08 3.67
N LEU A 279 22.51 18.17 3.42
CA LEU A 279 21.35 17.91 4.27
C LEU A 279 21.51 16.53 4.90
N LEU A 280 21.30 16.44 6.22
CA LEU A 280 21.22 15.17 6.94
C LEU A 280 19.78 14.97 7.43
N TRP A 281 19.34 13.72 7.60
CA TRP A 281 18.03 13.45 8.21
C TRP A 281 18.03 12.26 9.17
N ASP A 282 17.02 12.26 10.04
CA ASP A 282 16.82 11.25 11.07
C ASP A 282 15.30 10.98 11.21
N ASN A 283 14.88 9.76 10.92
CA ASN A 283 13.52 9.24 11.00
C ASN A 283 13.19 8.81 12.43
N LYS A 284 12.03 9.22 12.94
CA LYS A 284 11.63 8.96 14.34
C LYS A 284 10.20 8.49 14.42
N ARG A 285 10.04 7.18 14.21
CA ARG A 285 8.78 6.45 14.41
C ARG A 285 8.31 6.53 15.87
N ARG A 286 7.07 6.98 16.10
CA ARG A 286 6.49 7.13 17.46
C ARG A 286 4.97 7.13 17.45
N ARG A 287 4.35 6.51 18.47
CA ARG A 287 2.89 6.59 18.69
C ARG A 287 2.41 7.92 19.27
N GLN A 288 3.30 8.61 19.98
CA GLN A 288 3.01 9.90 20.59
C GLN A 288 3.96 10.93 20.00
N GLY A 289 3.60 12.21 20.10
CA GLY A 289 4.43 13.30 19.62
C GLY A 289 5.90 13.12 20.04
N PHE A 290 6.80 13.22 19.09
CA PHE A 290 8.23 13.10 19.31
C PHE A 290 8.73 14.25 20.17
N SER A 291 9.46 13.90 21.22
CA SER A 291 10.13 14.88 22.07
C SER A 291 11.61 14.89 21.75
N LEU A 292 12.13 16.05 21.36
CA LEU A 292 13.55 16.24 21.10
C LEU A 292 14.32 16.38 22.43
N GLY A 293 14.62 15.24 23.05
CA GLY A 293 15.30 15.15 24.36
C GLY A 293 16.80 15.48 24.32
N SER A 294 17.46 15.52 25.49
CA SER A 294 18.91 15.76 25.60
C SER A 294 19.75 14.74 24.82
N ASP A 295 19.36 13.48 24.89
CA ASP A 295 20.14 12.38 24.34
C ASP A 295 20.09 12.40 22.82
N THR A 296 18.90 12.59 22.25
CA THR A 296 18.71 12.79 20.81
C THR A 296 19.47 14.01 20.30
N ARG A 297 19.37 15.17 20.99
CA ARG A 297 20.14 16.37 20.60
C ARG A 297 21.64 16.13 20.59
N SER A 298 22.14 15.36 21.57
CA SER A 298 23.55 15.01 21.64
C SER A 298 23.97 14.09 20.48
N LYS A 299 23.11 13.15 20.07
CA LYS A 299 23.35 12.30 18.90
C LYS A 299 23.38 13.14 17.61
N ILE A 300 22.36 13.96 17.38
CA ILE A 300 22.26 14.83 16.20
C ILE A 300 23.47 15.76 16.11
N LYS A 301 23.85 16.38 17.22
CA LYS A 301 25.07 17.20 17.28
C LYS A 301 26.30 16.41 16.85
N ASN A 302 26.46 15.17 17.29
CA ASN A 302 27.61 14.34 16.91
C ASN A 302 27.58 14.00 15.41
N TYR A 303 26.40 13.78 14.82
CA TYR A 303 26.27 13.55 13.37
C TYR A 303 26.77 14.77 12.60
N ILE A 304 26.26 15.96 12.94
CA ILE A 304 26.63 17.24 12.32
C ILE A 304 28.13 17.49 12.51
N ASP A 305 28.64 17.47 13.75
CA ASP A 305 30.06 17.71 14.05
C ASP A 305 31.01 16.74 13.32
N THR A 306 30.55 15.52 13.03
CA THR A 306 31.35 14.51 12.31
C THR A 306 31.38 14.80 10.82
N LYS A 307 30.24 15.15 10.23
CA LYS A 307 30.13 15.46 8.81
C LYS A 307 30.77 16.81 8.47
N ASP A 308 30.64 17.80 9.35
CA ASP A 308 31.25 19.14 9.27
C ASP A 308 32.78 19.15 9.19
N GLN A 309 33.44 18.04 9.55
CA GLN A 309 34.88 17.90 9.38
C GLN A 309 35.29 17.78 7.91
N GLN A 310 34.36 17.46 7.02
CA GLN A 310 34.61 17.14 5.62
C GLN A 310 33.71 17.94 4.66
N HIS A 311 32.48 18.24 5.07
CA HIS A 311 31.43 18.83 4.23
C HIS A 311 30.66 19.90 5.01
N ASP A 312 30.04 20.87 4.35
CA ASP A 312 29.27 21.93 5.01
C ASP A 312 27.81 21.51 5.21
N VAL A 313 27.43 21.16 6.43
CA VAL A 313 26.05 20.75 6.75
C VAL A 313 25.18 21.97 7.01
N GLU A 314 24.34 22.31 6.03
CA GLU A 314 23.44 23.46 6.10
C GLU A 314 22.12 23.11 6.79
N TRP A 315 21.61 21.89 6.58
CA TRP A 315 20.32 21.45 7.11
C TRP A 315 20.37 20.11 7.83
N PHE A 316 19.59 19.99 8.90
CA PHE A 316 19.29 18.71 9.54
C PHE A 316 17.78 18.56 9.71
N LEU A 317 17.21 17.52 9.10
CA LEU A 317 15.79 17.20 9.23
C LEU A 317 15.56 16.14 10.30
N ILE A 318 14.56 16.36 11.13
CA ILE A 318 13.99 15.33 12.01
C ILE A 318 12.60 15.04 11.48
N ILE A 319 12.38 13.81 11.03
CA ILE A 319 11.12 13.39 10.40
C ILE A 319 10.37 12.47 11.36
N ALA A 320 9.14 12.82 11.71
CA ALA A 320 8.33 12.06 12.68
C ALA A 320 6.83 12.19 12.35
N PRO A 321 5.94 11.31 12.83
CA PRO A 321 4.50 11.47 12.59
C PRO A 321 3.95 12.73 13.25
N GLU A 322 4.42 13.07 14.44
CA GLU A 322 3.99 14.27 15.17
C GLU A 322 5.08 14.74 16.14
N PHE A 323 5.04 16.00 16.57
CA PHE A 323 5.97 16.58 17.54
C PHE A 323 5.26 17.07 18.81
N THR A 324 5.95 17.01 19.94
CA THR A 324 5.47 17.67 21.17
C THR A 324 5.63 19.19 21.10
N ASP A 325 4.82 19.93 21.86
CA ASP A 325 4.92 21.40 22.00
C ASP A 325 6.32 21.92 22.38
N LYS A 326 7.14 21.07 23.01
CA LYS A 326 8.51 21.42 23.44
C LYS A 326 9.56 21.19 22.35
N ALA A 327 9.26 20.37 21.34
CA ALA A 327 10.21 20.02 20.31
C ALA A 327 10.72 21.25 19.53
N PRO A 328 9.89 22.23 19.11
CA PRO A 328 10.37 23.40 18.39
C PRO A 328 11.37 24.24 19.22
N ALA A 329 11.09 24.43 20.51
CA ALA A 329 11.99 25.16 21.40
C ALA A 329 13.33 24.43 21.59
N ASN A 330 13.31 23.09 21.61
CA ASN A 330 14.52 22.28 21.73
C ASN A 330 15.32 22.22 20.43
N ALA A 331 14.64 22.27 19.27
CA ALA A 331 15.27 22.31 17.95
C ALA A 331 16.02 23.64 17.77
N LEU A 332 15.36 24.76 18.09
CA LEU A 332 16.00 26.09 18.10
C LEU A 332 17.22 26.14 19.03
N GLN A 333 17.13 25.52 20.21
CA GLN A 333 18.30 25.45 21.10
C GLN A 333 19.46 24.65 20.50
N LEU A 334 19.17 23.58 19.76
CA LEU A 334 20.19 22.78 19.10
C LEU A 334 20.82 23.55 17.94
N GLU A 335 20.01 24.17 17.08
CA GLU A 335 20.45 25.05 16.00
C GLU A 335 21.41 26.13 16.51
N MET A 336 21.04 26.84 17.58
CA MET A 336 21.91 27.85 18.19
C MET A 336 23.25 27.29 18.71
N GLN A 337 23.33 25.98 18.98
CA GLN A 337 24.55 25.33 19.46
C GLN A 337 25.45 24.85 18.32
N VAL A 338 24.88 24.43 17.19
CA VAL A 338 25.62 23.80 16.08
C VAL A 338 25.81 24.74 14.88
N GLY A 339 24.92 25.71 14.68
CA GLY A 339 24.97 26.64 13.55
C GLY A 339 24.31 26.14 12.26
N THR A 340 23.78 24.92 12.27
CA THR A 340 23.01 24.26 11.20
C THR A 340 21.51 24.42 11.44
N ASP A 341 20.73 24.66 10.38
CA ASP A 341 19.27 24.77 10.46
C ASP A 341 18.66 23.41 10.87
N ILE A 342 17.95 23.38 12.00
CA ILE A 342 17.30 22.16 12.50
C ILE A 342 15.80 22.22 12.20
N ARG A 343 15.34 21.41 11.24
CA ARG A 343 13.93 21.38 10.83
C ARG A 343 13.20 20.17 11.40
N LEU A 344 11.99 20.42 11.90
CA LEU A 344 11.07 19.36 12.30
C LEU A 344 10.06 19.16 11.17
N VAL A 345 10.02 17.98 10.55
CA VAL A 345 9.14 17.69 9.41
C VAL A 345 8.18 16.59 9.82
N ARG A 346 6.87 16.83 9.69
CA ARG A 346 5.93 15.74 9.93
C ARG A 346 5.89 14.80 8.74
N ALA A 347 5.57 13.53 8.97
CA ALA A 347 5.36 12.58 7.89
C ALA A 347 4.30 13.09 6.90
N GLU A 348 3.16 13.60 7.41
CA GLU A 348 2.09 14.25 6.63
C GLU A 348 2.63 15.37 5.74
N ASP A 349 3.52 16.23 6.27
CA ASP A 349 4.01 17.40 5.54
C ASP A 349 5.02 17.01 4.44
N LEU A 350 5.79 15.94 4.64
CA LEU A 350 6.71 15.45 3.63
C LEU A 350 5.95 14.81 2.46
N THR A 351 4.90 14.03 2.76
CA THR A 351 3.99 13.47 1.75
C THR A 351 3.31 14.58 0.96
N ALA A 352 2.75 15.58 1.64
CA ALA A 352 2.10 16.72 0.97
C ALA A 352 3.08 17.55 0.13
N LEU A 353 4.36 17.66 0.53
CA LEU A 353 5.41 18.27 -0.29
C LEU A 353 5.72 17.43 -1.54
N ALA A 354 5.79 16.10 -1.39
CA ALA A 354 6.00 15.15 -2.49
C ALA A 354 4.90 15.26 -3.55
N GLU A 355 3.64 15.22 -3.13
CA GLU A 355 2.47 15.40 -4.02
C GLU A 355 2.52 16.74 -4.74
N LEU A 356 2.71 17.84 -3.98
CA LEU A 356 2.78 19.19 -4.54
C LEU A 356 3.90 19.33 -5.57
N TRP A 357 5.06 18.71 -5.30
CA TRP A 357 6.19 18.70 -6.21
C TRP A 357 5.87 17.95 -7.51
N GLN A 358 5.35 16.73 -7.42
CA GLN A 358 4.98 15.91 -8.58
C GLN A 358 3.93 16.60 -9.46
N GLU A 359 2.91 17.19 -8.85
CA GLU A 359 1.81 17.80 -9.59
C GLU A 359 2.21 19.09 -10.32
N ASN A 360 3.06 19.91 -9.71
CA ASN A 360 3.23 21.30 -10.15
C ASN A 360 4.64 21.60 -10.70
N TYR A 361 5.65 20.84 -10.30
CA TYR A 361 7.04 21.22 -10.52
C TYR A 361 7.90 20.12 -11.15
N ALA A 362 7.60 18.84 -10.94
CA ALA A 362 8.43 17.75 -11.44
C ALA A 362 8.63 17.80 -12.97
N ALA A 363 9.89 17.73 -13.39
CA ALA A 363 10.30 17.72 -14.79
C ALA A 363 11.68 17.07 -14.91
N GLU A 364 12.00 16.52 -16.09
CA GLU A 364 13.30 15.91 -16.37
C GLU A 364 14.45 16.90 -16.07
N GLY A 365 15.43 16.45 -15.26
CA GLY A 365 16.59 17.25 -14.86
C GLY A 365 16.29 18.38 -13.88
N ARG A 366 15.12 18.38 -13.23
CA ARG A 366 14.75 19.34 -12.20
C ARG A 366 14.70 18.67 -10.83
N GLU A 367 15.50 19.18 -9.90
CA GLU A 367 15.58 18.72 -8.52
C GLU A 367 14.81 19.65 -7.57
N LEU A 368 14.29 19.10 -6.48
CA LEU A 368 13.77 19.91 -5.37
C LEU A 368 14.92 20.74 -4.78
N PRO A 369 14.80 22.07 -4.67
CA PRO A 369 15.82 22.89 -4.05
C PRO A 369 15.79 22.71 -2.53
N LEU A 370 16.89 22.24 -1.93
CA LEU A 370 16.96 21.94 -0.48
C LEU A 370 16.67 23.17 0.41
N SER A 371 16.83 24.39 -0.13
CA SER A 371 16.48 25.64 0.56
C SER A 371 15.01 25.75 0.97
N VAL A 372 14.10 24.90 0.47
CA VAL A 372 12.71 24.84 0.97
C VAL A 372 12.65 24.46 2.45
N PHE A 373 13.68 23.75 2.96
CA PHE A 373 13.75 23.33 4.36
C PHE A 373 14.35 24.38 5.30
N THR A 374 14.79 25.54 4.81
CA THR A 374 15.41 26.60 5.63
C THR A 374 14.48 27.07 6.76
N GLY A 375 15.08 27.27 7.94
CA GLY A 375 14.47 27.82 9.15
C GLY A 375 14.19 26.79 10.25
N SER A 376 13.83 27.30 11.42
CA SER A 376 14.05 26.61 12.70
C SER A 376 12.78 26.13 13.42
N LYS A 377 11.72 25.84 12.66
CA LYS A 377 10.39 25.47 13.17
C LYS A 377 9.90 24.16 12.58
N ILE A 378 8.68 23.78 12.96
CA ILE A 378 7.93 22.77 12.23
C ILE A 378 7.81 23.24 10.78
N PHE A 379 8.08 22.33 9.85
CA PHE A 379 7.95 22.52 8.43
C PHE A 379 6.50 22.84 8.07
N ASP A 380 6.32 23.62 7.01
CA ASP A 380 5.01 24.11 6.59
C ASP A 380 4.99 24.11 5.07
N VAL A 381 4.13 23.26 4.52
CA VAL A 381 4.03 23.01 3.08
C VAL A 381 3.59 24.27 2.34
N GLU A 382 2.74 25.10 2.93
CA GLU A 382 2.28 26.35 2.30
C GLU A 382 3.44 27.35 2.10
N THR A 383 4.32 27.46 3.09
CA THR A 383 5.53 28.26 3.00
C THR A 383 6.47 27.71 1.91
N ALA A 384 6.66 26.39 1.86
CA ALA A 384 7.48 25.75 0.83
C ALA A 384 6.91 25.98 -0.58
N ALA A 385 5.60 25.83 -0.75
CA ALA A 385 4.91 26.09 -2.02
C ALA A 385 5.16 27.52 -2.53
N SER A 386 5.09 28.51 -1.64
CA SER A 386 5.34 29.92 -1.98
C SER A 386 6.79 30.17 -2.43
N LEU A 387 7.75 29.47 -1.81
CA LEU A 387 9.17 29.54 -2.20
C LEU A 387 9.39 28.90 -3.56
N LEU A 388 8.81 27.72 -3.80
CA LEU A 388 8.87 27.02 -5.07
C LEU A 388 8.25 27.83 -6.21
N GLU A 389 7.09 28.44 -5.98
CA GLU A 389 6.45 29.34 -6.95
C GLU A 389 7.39 30.51 -7.30
N THR A 390 8.03 31.12 -6.30
CA THR A 390 8.98 32.22 -6.54
C THR A 390 10.23 31.77 -7.30
N GLN A 391 10.69 30.54 -7.07
CA GLN A 391 11.90 29.99 -7.68
C GLN A 391 11.69 29.51 -9.11
N PHE A 392 10.49 29.00 -9.43
CA PHE A 392 10.16 28.40 -10.72
C PHE A 392 9.19 29.23 -11.58
N ALA A 393 8.72 30.38 -11.10
CA ALA A 393 8.04 31.41 -11.91
C ALA A 393 9.00 32.09 -12.91
#